data_AF-X0ZJH4-F1
#
_entry.id   AF-X0ZJH4-F1
#
_cell.length_a   1.000
_cell.length_b   1.000
_cell.length_c   1.000
_cell.angle_alpha   90.00
_cell.angle_beta   90.00
_cell.angle_gamma   90.00
#
_symmetry.space_group_name_H-M   'P 1'
#
loop_
_entity.id
_entity.type
_entity.pdbx_description
1 polymer ?
#
loop_
_entity_poly.entity_id
_entity_poly.type
_entity_poly.pdbx_seq_one_letter_code
_entity_poly.pdbx_strand_id
1 'polypeptide(L)'
;MLTPSAPSGAYDDGLKEIGIEWVGMSHSKPLWNTEQNIEGFYNWMGTVGGYSREFNWGEYSAWENDFQDAQFGGTDTEWVDAVDFVYYQDHGGANGVSMTSQQELSVRILASQFARAHNSDSQN
;
A
#
# COMPACT_ATOMS: atom_id res chain seq x y z
N MET A 1 5.11 -7.18 19.76
CA MET A 1 4.71 -7.10 18.35
C MET A 1 5.97 -6.76 17.57
N LEU A 2 6.27 -7.50 16.51
CA LEU A 2 7.36 -7.15 15.60
C LEU A 2 6.79 -6.13 14.62
N THR A 3 7.22 -4.88 14.71
CA THR A 3 6.96 -3.90 13.66
C THR A 3 7.77 -4.35 12.45
N PRO A 4 7.15 -4.62 11.30
CA PRO A 4 7.90 -4.95 10.10
C PRO A 4 8.82 -3.77 9.75
N SER A 5 9.97 -4.08 9.15
CA SER A 5 11.00 -3.08 8.82
C SER A 5 10.80 -2.63 7.38
N ALA A 6 10.86 -1.32 7.15
CA ALA A 6 10.78 -0.72 5.83
C ALA A 6 11.84 -1.30 4.85
N PRO A 7 11.50 -1.41 3.55
CA PRO A 7 12.47 -1.62 2.49
C PRO A 7 13.54 -0.52 2.48
N SER A 8 14.81 -0.89 2.35
CA SER A 8 15.90 0.09 2.26
C SER A 8 16.01 0.61 0.82
N GLY A 9 15.06 1.43 0.35
CA GLY A 9 15.01 1.77 -1.08
C GLY A 9 14.12 2.94 -1.50
N ALA A 10 13.67 3.82 -0.59
CA ALA A 10 12.75 4.94 -0.89
C ALA A 10 13.27 6.04 -1.85
N TYR A 11 14.33 5.77 -2.60
CA TYR A 11 14.95 6.70 -3.54
C TYR A 11 15.11 5.98 -4.86
N ASP A 12 14.95 6.70 -5.99
CA ASP A 12 15.30 6.22 -7.34
C ASP A 12 16.79 5.85 -7.41
N ASP A 13 17.10 4.66 -6.91
CA ASP A 13 18.43 4.07 -6.81
C ASP A 13 18.72 3.14 -7.99
N GLY A 14 17.79 3.10 -8.95
CA GLY A 14 17.83 2.30 -10.16
C GLY A 14 17.38 0.85 -9.96
N LEU A 15 16.96 0.46 -8.76
CA LEU A 15 16.18 -0.75 -8.53
C LEU A 15 14.73 -0.50 -8.92
N LYS A 16 13.98 -1.60 -9.04
CA LYS A 16 12.55 -1.57 -9.34
C LYS A 16 11.84 -2.18 -8.16
N GLU A 17 11.13 -1.43 -7.36
CA GLU A 17 10.49 -1.97 -6.16
C GLU A 17 8.98 -2.05 -6.29
N ILE A 18 8.41 -3.14 -5.78
CA ILE A 18 6.97 -3.31 -5.67
C ILE A 18 6.57 -3.73 -4.26
N GLY A 19 5.52 -3.08 -3.76
CA GLY A 19 4.73 -3.51 -2.62
C GLY A 19 3.30 -3.84 -3.02
N ILE A 20 2.65 -4.73 -2.27
CA ILE A 20 1.21 -4.96 -2.41
C ILE A 20 0.50 -4.90 -1.07
N GLU A 21 -0.73 -4.41 -1.11
CA GLU A 21 -1.59 -4.39 0.06
C GLU A 21 -3.06 -4.60 -0.31
N TRP A 22 -3.79 -5.36 0.50
CA TRP A 22 -5.11 -5.82 0.09
C TRP A 22 -6.03 -6.23 1.24
N VAL A 23 -7.34 -6.12 0.99
CA VAL A 23 -8.41 -6.53 1.90
C VAL A 23 -9.44 -7.32 1.11
N GLY A 24 -9.74 -8.53 1.57
CA GLY A 24 -10.62 -9.45 0.86
C GLY A 24 -11.69 -10.02 1.77
N MET A 25 -11.31 -11.02 2.55
CA MET A 25 -12.20 -11.83 3.38
C MET A 25 -12.48 -11.22 4.75
N SER A 26 -11.62 -10.34 5.25
CA SER A 26 -11.82 -9.65 6.55
C SER A 26 -12.88 -8.54 6.51
N HIS A 27 -13.33 -8.13 5.32
CA HIS A 27 -14.37 -7.13 5.15
C HIS A 27 -15.79 -7.70 5.38
N SER A 28 -16.71 -6.88 5.89
CA SER A 28 -18.12 -7.26 6.13
C SER A 28 -18.89 -7.72 4.87
N LYS A 29 -18.37 -7.37 3.69
CA LYS A 29 -18.80 -7.83 2.37
C LYS A 29 -17.56 -8.40 1.67
N PRO A 30 -17.31 -9.71 1.74
CA PRO A 30 -16.07 -10.27 1.21
C PRO A 30 -15.88 -10.05 -0.30
N LEU A 31 -14.65 -9.78 -0.71
CA LEU A 31 -14.22 -9.87 -2.12
C LEU A 31 -13.44 -11.17 -2.31
N TRP A 32 -14.10 -12.15 -2.91
CA TRP A 32 -13.45 -13.41 -3.25
C TRP A 32 -12.37 -13.19 -4.30
N ASN A 33 -11.28 -13.95 -4.19
CA ASN A 33 -10.11 -13.93 -5.07
C ASN A 33 -9.23 -12.66 -4.98
N THR A 34 -9.43 -11.77 -4.00
CA THR A 34 -8.53 -10.61 -3.82
C THR A 34 -7.07 -11.05 -3.70
N GLU A 35 -6.78 -11.93 -2.74
CA GLU A 35 -5.42 -12.49 -2.51
C GLU A 35 -4.83 -13.08 -3.80
N GLN A 36 -5.56 -13.97 -4.45
CA GLN A 36 -5.08 -14.65 -5.66
C GLN A 36 -4.76 -13.66 -6.80
N ASN A 37 -5.57 -12.63 -6.98
CA ASN A 37 -5.37 -11.64 -8.03
C ASN A 37 -4.12 -10.79 -7.75
N ILE A 38 -4.01 -10.25 -6.54
CA ILE A 38 -2.94 -9.31 -6.18
C ILE A 38 -1.59 -10.00 -6.04
N GLU A 39 -1.55 -11.19 -5.42
CA GLU A 39 -0.32 -11.98 -5.34
C GLU A 39 0.10 -12.50 -6.72
N GLY A 40 -0.86 -12.82 -7.59
CA GLY A 40 -0.59 -13.17 -8.98
C GLY A 40 0.15 -12.05 -9.72
N PHE A 41 -0.30 -10.81 -9.55
CA PHE A 41 0.36 -9.63 -10.10
C PHE A 41 1.75 -9.41 -9.49
N TYR A 42 1.86 -9.45 -8.16
CA TYR A 42 3.13 -9.29 -7.43
C TYR A 42 4.18 -10.31 -7.86
N ASN A 43 3.79 -11.58 -7.99
CA ASN A 43 4.66 -12.66 -8.45
C ASN A 43 5.09 -12.48 -9.90
N TRP A 44 4.19 -11.99 -10.78
CA TRP A 44 4.53 -11.68 -12.16
C TRP A 44 5.52 -10.52 -12.25
N MET A 45 5.31 -9.44 -11.49
CA MET A 45 6.22 -8.29 -11.43
C MET A 45 7.62 -8.70 -10.96
N GLY A 46 7.69 -9.55 -9.93
CA GLY A 46 8.98 -10.06 -9.45
C GLY A 46 9.68 -11.02 -10.42
N THR A 47 8.93 -11.92 -11.05
CA THR A 47 9.52 -12.98 -11.90
C THR A 47 9.80 -12.53 -13.32
N VAL A 48 8.92 -11.71 -13.89
CA VAL A 48 8.93 -11.30 -15.30
C VAL A 48 9.26 -9.81 -15.43
N GLY A 49 8.70 -8.97 -14.55
CA GLY A 49 8.91 -7.52 -14.59
C GLY A 49 10.28 -7.06 -14.09
N GLY A 50 11.00 -7.93 -13.36
CA GLY A 50 12.30 -7.62 -12.78
C GLY A 50 12.23 -6.70 -11.56
N TYR A 51 11.09 -6.67 -10.87
CA TYR A 51 10.93 -5.91 -9.63
C TYR A 51 11.44 -6.70 -8.41
N SER A 52 12.12 -6.02 -7.49
CA SER A 52 12.27 -6.50 -6.12
C SER A 52 10.93 -6.42 -5.40
N ARG A 53 10.61 -7.46 -4.65
CA ARG A 53 9.32 -7.71 -4.01
C ARG A 53 9.46 -7.39 -2.54
N GLU A 54 9.00 -6.22 -2.14
CA GLU A 54 9.34 -5.63 -0.85
C GLU A 54 8.35 -5.98 0.28
N PHE A 55 7.06 -5.83 0.04
CA PHE A 55 6.04 -6.17 1.04
C PHE A 55 4.75 -6.74 0.43
N ASN A 56 4.06 -7.54 1.23
CA ASN A 56 2.75 -8.08 0.94
C ASN A 56 1.89 -8.06 2.22
N TRP A 57 1.04 -7.06 2.34
CA TRP A 57 0.18 -6.85 3.50
C TRP A 57 -1.28 -7.18 3.19
N GLY A 58 -1.77 -8.24 3.81
CA GLY A 58 -3.13 -8.72 3.59
C GLY A 58 -4.02 -8.54 4.82
N GLU A 59 -5.30 -8.31 4.56
CA GLU A 59 -6.40 -8.37 5.52
C GLU A 59 -6.16 -7.43 6.71
N TYR A 60 -6.05 -7.96 7.93
CA TYR A 60 -5.81 -7.19 9.15
C TYR A 60 -4.41 -6.57 9.24
N SER A 61 -3.52 -6.91 8.31
CA SER A 61 -2.19 -6.31 8.20
C SER A 61 -2.15 -5.18 7.18
N ALA A 62 -3.24 -4.95 6.43
CA ALA A 62 -3.38 -3.81 5.53
C ALA A 62 -3.74 -2.56 6.34
N TRP A 63 -2.78 -1.67 6.56
CA TRP A 63 -2.88 -0.53 7.44
C TRP A 63 -2.93 0.77 6.65
N GLU A 64 -3.92 1.59 6.99
CA GLU A 64 -4.07 2.91 6.39
C GLU A 64 -2.87 3.82 6.66
N ASN A 65 -2.25 3.63 7.83
CA ASN A 65 -1.07 4.37 8.24
C ASN A 65 0.07 4.26 7.22
N ASP A 66 0.17 3.14 6.50
CA ASP A 66 1.21 2.88 5.50
C ASP A 66 1.06 3.77 4.25
N PHE A 67 -0.11 4.41 4.07
CA PHE A 67 -0.38 5.39 3.01
C PHE A 67 -0.51 6.83 3.54
N GLN A 68 -0.50 7.01 4.86
CA GLN A 68 -0.65 8.31 5.48
C GLN A 68 0.71 9.02 5.53
N ASP A 69 0.69 10.31 5.22
CA ASP A 69 1.85 11.20 5.34
C ASP A 69 2.40 11.21 6.77
N ALA A 70 3.70 10.91 6.90
CA ALA A 70 4.44 10.89 8.15
C ALA A 70 4.29 12.19 8.96
N GLN A 71 4.10 13.34 8.32
CA GLN A 71 3.82 14.62 8.99
C GLN A 71 2.49 14.64 9.74
N PHE A 72 1.56 13.74 9.38
CA PHE A 72 0.26 13.57 10.03
C PHE A 72 0.19 12.30 10.89
N GLY A 73 1.33 11.68 11.20
CA GLY A 73 1.41 10.49 12.06
C GLY A 73 1.39 9.16 11.30
N GLY A 74 1.47 9.22 9.97
CA GLY A 74 1.57 8.05 9.10
C GLY A 74 2.96 7.42 9.00
N THR A 75 3.06 6.40 8.15
CA THR A 75 4.28 5.63 7.85
C THR A 75 4.50 5.48 6.33
N ASP A 76 3.99 6.39 5.49
CA ASP A 76 4.16 6.34 4.03
C ASP A 76 5.62 6.31 3.58
N THR A 77 6.48 7.12 4.20
CA THR A 77 7.94 7.10 3.98
C THR A 77 8.61 5.75 4.22
N GLU A 78 7.97 4.86 5.00
CA GLU A 78 8.46 3.51 5.30
C GLU A 78 7.91 2.44 4.34
N TRP A 79 6.79 2.70 3.66
CA TRP A 79 6.07 1.69 2.88
C TRP A 79 5.77 2.15 1.46
N VAL A 80 4.85 3.10 1.30
CA VAL A 80 4.33 3.48 -0.02
C VAL A 80 5.33 4.32 -0.80
N ASP A 81 6.07 5.20 -0.13
CA ASP A 81 7.15 5.97 -0.77
C ASP A 81 8.45 5.18 -0.82
N ALA A 82 8.52 4.03 -0.13
CA ALA A 82 9.68 3.16 -0.12
C ALA A 82 9.81 2.27 -1.36
N VAL A 83 8.86 2.34 -2.29
CA VAL A 83 8.82 1.51 -3.51
C VAL A 83 8.38 2.33 -4.72
N ASP A 84 8.79 1.92 -5.92
CA ASP A 84 8.35 2.58 -7.17
C ASP A 84 6.87 2.36 -7.49
N PHE A 85 6.32 1.25 -7.00
CA PHE A 85 4.97 0.84 -7.32
C PHE A 85 4.30 0.12 -6.16
N VAL A 86 3.14 0.62 -5.74
CA VAL A 86 2.24 -0.11 -4.84
C VAL A 86 0.99 -0.53 -5.59
N TYR A 87 0.65 -1.82 -5.53
CA TYR A 87 -0.68 -2.27 -5.94
C TYR A 87 -1.58 -2.47 -4.72
N TYR A 88 -2.65 -1.70 -4.65
CA TYR A 88 -3.67 -1.82 -3.60
C TYR A 88 -4.97 -2.44 -4.13
N GLN A 89 -5.58 -3.37 -3.38
CA GLN A 89 -6.88 -3.95 -3.73
C GLN A 89 -7.84 -4.10 -2.53
N ASP A 90 -8.93 -3.31 -2.54
CA ASP A 90 -10.09 -3.43 -1.65
C ASP A 90 -11.35 -2.85 -2.35
N HIS A 91 -12.47 -2.76 -1.64
CA HIS A 91 -13.66 -2.02 -2.00
C HIS A 91 -13.36 -0.53 -2.23
N GLY A 92 -13.89 0.00 -3.32
CA GLY A 92 -13.97 1.43 -3.57
C GLY A 92 -15.36 1.99 -3.25
N GLY A 93 -15.41 3.30 -3.01
CA GLY A 93 -16.63 4.09 -2.95
C GLY A 93 -16.45 5.40 -3.69
N ALA A 94 -17.53 6.19 -3.80
CA ALA A 94 -17.51 7.47 -4.52
C ALA A 94 -16.48 8.50 -4.01
N ASN A 95 -15.87 8.27 -2.84
CA ASN A 95 -14.96 9.21 -2.18
C ASN A 95 -13.62 8.58 -1.75
N GLY A 96 -13.25 7.40 -2.26
CA GLY A 96 -11.99 6.76 -1.90
C GLY A 96 -12.05 5.24 -1.93
N VAL A 97 -11.02 4.61 -1.39
CA VAL A 97 -10.93 3.17 -1.15
C VAL A 97 -11.08 2.87 0.35
N SER A 98 -11.56 1.67 0.67
CA SER A 98 -11.61 1.13 2.04
C SER A 98 -10.22 0.62 2.45
N MET A 99 -9.95 0.52 3.76
CA MET A 99 -8.75 -0.05 4.39
C MET A 99 -9.13 -0.69 5.76
N THR A 100 -8.35 -1.67 6.26
CA THR A 100 -8.80 -2.51 7.40
C THR A 100 -8.55 -1.89 8.79
N SER A 101 -7.55 -1.01 8.97
CA SER A 101 -7.15 -0.60 10.32
C SER A 101 -8.10 0.43 10.94
N GLN A 102 -8.92 -0.06 11.86
CA GLN A 102 -9.74 0.70 12.81
C GLN A 102 -8.90 1.53 13.80
N GLN A 103 -8.35 2.68 13.37
CA GLN A 103 -8.03 3.76 14.32
C GLN A 103 -8.82 5.05 14.08
N GLU A 104 -9.44 5.23 12.92
CA GLU A 104 -10.42 6.29 12.70
C GLU A 104 -11.55 5.76 11.81
N LEU A 105 -12.79 5.80 12.29
CA LEU A 105 -13.99 5.27 11.63
C LEU A 105 -14.38 6.00 10.32
N SER A 106 -13.48 6.78 9.73
CA SER A 106 -13.77 7.53 8.51
C SER A 106 -12.54 8.14 7.86
N VAL A 107 -11.36 7.52 7.88
CA VAL A 107 -10.31 8.02 6.97
C VAL A 107 -10.56 7.46 5.59
N ARG A 108 -11.18 8.32 4.80
CA ARG A 108 -11.22 8.19 3.36
C ARG A 108 -9.88 8.74 2.89
N ILE A 109 -8.97 7.87 2.45
CA ILE A 109 -7.91 8.35 1.58
C ILE A 109 -8.60 8.79 0.29
N LEU A 110 -8.88 10.10 0.22
CA LEU A 110 -9.43 10.73 -0.97
C LEU A 110 -8.46 10.41 -2.12
N ALA A 111 -8.96 10.26 -3.34
CA ALA A 111 -8.07 10.12 -4.51
C ALA A 111 -7.00 11.25 -4.58
N SER A 112 -7.30 12.41 -4.00
CA SER A 112 -6.36 13.52 -3.84
C SER A 112 -5.23 13.29 -2.83
N GLN A 113 -5.40 12.39 -1.85
CA GLN A 113 -4.35 12.01 -0.90
C GLN A 113 -3.40 10.96 -1.47
N PHE A 114 -3.89 10.01 -2.28
CA PHE A 114 -3.04 9.14 -3.10
C PHE A 114 -2.10 9.94 -4.02
N ALA A 115 -2.62 11.00 -4.64
CA ALA A 115 -1.82 11.89 -5.48
C ALA A 115 -0.87 12.81 -4.69
N ARG A 116 -1.07 12.97 -3.38
CA ARG A 116 -0.21 13.81 -2.53
C ARG A 116 0.96 13.04 -1.95
N ALA A 117 0.79 11.79 -1.50
CA ALA A 117 1.90 10.95 -1.02
C ALA A 117 3.07 10.94 -2.04
N HIS A 118 2.76 10.67 -3.32
CA HIS A 118 3.78 10.67 -4.37
C HIS A 118 4.33 12.07 -4.76
N ASN A 119 3.66 13.17 -4.41
CA ASN A 119 3.98 14.50 -4.94
C ASN A 119 4.37 15.54 -3.87
N SER A 120 4.36 15.19 -2.58
CA SER A 120 4.86 16.05 -1.49
C SER A 120 6.39 16.10 -1.43
N ASP A 121 7.08 15.10 -1.98
CA ASP A 121 8.53 14.95 -1.81
C ASP A 121 9.35 15.39 -3.03
N SER A 122 8.69 15.80 -4.12
CA SER A 122 9.35 16.39 -5.29
C SER A 122 9.82 17.84 -5.08
N GLN A 123 9.92 18.31 -3.82
CA GLN A 123 10.22 19.71 -3.45
C GLN A 123 11.46 19.87 -2.55
N ASN A 124 12.30 18.84 -2.38
CA ASN A 124 13.62 18.98 -1.73
C ASN A 124 14.77 18.50 -2.61
#